data_AF-A0A7W1PH82-F1
#
_entry.id   AF-A0A7W1PH82-F1
#
_cell.length_a   1.000
_cell.length_b   1.000
_cell.length_c   1.000
_cell.angle_alpha   90.00
_cell.angle_beta   90.00
_cell.angle_gamma   90.00
#
_symmetry.space_group_name_H-M   'P 1'
#
loop_
_entity.id
_entity.type
_entity.pdbx_description
1 polymer ?
#
loop_
_entity_poly.entity_id
_entity_poly.type
_entity_poly.pdbx_seq_one_letter_code
_entity_poly.pdbx_strand_id
1 'polypeptide(L)'
;MSDAPKAANPTGADPEANQPGLGDLRVIVANHLKRRLPGRSTMREDVAAGMSIAVGNVPDGMANGFLVGVNPIHGLYATIMGPIVGGALSSTQLMVITTTAAASLTASQPLADMPVEARTGALFVMVVLAGLFQLLFAVLGLARLTRFVSYSVTTGFLTGIAVLLILSQLPTIAGYPVLGANRVMQTLDLMVHIQEVNPAALGLAVMTIALARWLPRTPLRGFGRLVAIIIPSLIVALFHIDGVQLVRDLGEIGRSMPTPDMPSMLRLAPGVLTGALSIAAVVT
;
A
#
# COMPACT_ATOMS: atom_id res chain seq x y z
N MET A 1 31.26 6.48 76.50
CA MET A 1 32.09 5.64 75.62
C MET A 1 31.72 4.20 75.92
N SER A 2 31.15 3.39 75.05
CA SER A 2 30.65 3.53 73.69
C SER A 2 29.70 2.35 73.55
N ASP A 3 28.48 2.60 73.07
CA ASP A 3 27.52 1.57 72.70
C ASP A 3 28.16 0.53 71.78
N ALA A 4 27.81 -0.74 72.01
CA ALA A 4 28.06 -1.79 71.05
C ALA A 4 26.99 -1.71 69.93
N PRO A 5 27.37 -1.66 68.64
CA PRO A 5 26.48 -2.06 67.58
C PRO A 5 26.74 -3.53 67.23
N LYS A 6 25.69 -4.34 67.45
CA LYS A 6 25.43 -5.64 66.81
C LYS A 6 25.95 -5.64 65.37
N ALA A 7 26.89 -6.52 65.05
CA ALA A 7 27.17 -6.89 63.67
C ALA A 7 25.92 -7.53 63.07
N ALA A 8 25.39 -6.89 62.04
CA ALA A 8 24.18 -7.29 61.34
C ALA A 8 24.37 -8.62 60.59
N ASN A 9 23.37 -9.48 60.75
CA ASN A 9 23.14 -10.76 60.11
C ASN A 9 23.27 -10.66 58.56
N PRO A 10 23.99 -11.57 57.86
CA PRO A 10 24.20 -11.51 56.40
C PRO A 10 22.99 -11.95 55.55
N THR A 11 21.77 -11.86 56.07
CA THR A 11 20.55 -12.18 55.32
C THR A 11 19.60 -10.98 55.30
N GLY A 12 20.07 -9.88 54.72
CA GLY A 12 19.22 -8.77 54.29
C GLY A 12 18.64 -9.08 52.92
N ALA A 13 17.74 -10.05 52.84
CA ALA A 13 16.81 -10.11 51.72
C ALA A 13 15.85 -8.92 51.90
N ASP A 14 16.01 -7.88 51.10
CA ASP A 14 15.11 -6.73 51.11
C ASP A 14 13.65 -7.23 51.05
N PRO A 15 12.80 -6.89 52.03
CA PRO A 15 11.42 -7.37 52.06
C PRO A 15 10.57 -6.83 50.89
N GLU A 16 11.08 -5.85 50.13
CA GLU A 16 10.50 -5.41 48.86
C GLU A 16 10.74 -6.37 47.68
N ALA A 17 11.69 -7.30 47.79
CA ALA A 17 12.00 -8.26 46.72
C ALA A 17 10.97 -9.39 46.59
N ASN A 18 10.04 -9.52 47.55
CA ASN A 18 9.06 -10.61 47.61
C ASN A 18 7.61 -10.10 47.61
N GLN A 19 7.32 -9.05 46.84
CA GLN A 19 5.93 -8.69 46.55
C GLN A 19 5.36 -9.61 45.47
N PRO A 20 4.24 -10.32 45.73
CA PRO A 20 3.62 -11.20 44.75
C PRO A 20 3.11 -10.38 43.55
N GLY A 21 3.48 -10.78 42.33
CA GLY A 21 3.12 -10.10 41.08
C GLY A 21 4.23 -9.24 40.46
N LEU A 22 5.28 -8.87 41.20
CA LEU A 22 6.43 -8.14 40.65
C LEU A 22 7.30 -9.03 39.74
N GLY A 23 7.33 -10.34 40.00
CA GLY A 23 7.93 -11.34 39.11
C GLY A 23 7.19 -11.42 37.77
N ASP A 24 5.85 -11.49 37.79
CA ASP A 24 5.03 -11.52 36.59
C ASP A 24 5.10 -10.20 35.82
N LEU A 25 5.11 -9.06 36.52
CA LEU A 25 5.33 -7.74 35.89
C LEU A 25 6.72 -7.64 35.27
N ARG A 26 7.77 -8.16 35.91
CA ARG A 26 9.12 -8.22 35.32
C ARG A 26 9.16 -9.16 34.12
N VAL A 27 8.46 -10.29 34.14
CA VAL A 27 8.35 -11.21 32.99
C VAL A 27 7.56 -10.58 31.85
N ILE A 28 6.46 -9.87 32.15
CA ILE A 28 5.65 -9.15 31.16
C ILE A 28 6.44 -7.97 30.58
N VAL A 29 7.13 -7.18 31.40
CA VAL A 29 7.98 -6.06 30.95
C VAL A 29 9.21 -6.56 30.21
N ALA A 30 9.87 -7.63 30.68
CA ALA A 30 10.99 -8.25 29.98
C ALA A 30 10.56 -8.90 28.66
N ASN A 31 9.36 -9.49 28.58
CA ASN A 31 8.80 -10.01 27.32
C ASN A 31 8.33 -8.89 26.39
N HIS A 32 7.82 -7.79 26.93
CA HIS A 32 7.46 -6.59 26.17
C HIS A 32 8.70 -5.91 25.58
N LEU A 33 9.83 -5.93 26.31
CA LEU A 33 11.13 -5.44 25.85
C LEU A 33 11.87 -6.44 24.95
N LYS A 34 11.69 -7.76 25.11
CA LYS A 34 12.33 -8.81 24.30
C LYS A 34 11.68 -9.06 22.93
N ARG A 35 10.45 -8.63 22.68
CA ARG A 35 9.82 -8.73 21.35
C ARG A 35 10.31 -7.61 20.43
N ARG A 36 11.56 -7.69 19.98
CA ARG A 36 12.04 -6.86 18.85
C ARG A 36 12.66 -7.64 17.71
N LEU A 37 12.97 -8.92 17.88
CA LEU A 37 13.57 -9.72 16.81
C LEU A 37 12.90 -11.11 16.74
N PRO A 38 12.44 -11.55 15.55
CA PRO A 38 11.92 -12.90 15.38
C PRO A 38 12.98 -13.91 15.80
N GLY A 39 12.55 -14.98 16.49
CA GLY A 39 13.44 -16.06 16.88
C GLY A 39 13.98 -16.77 15.64
N ARG A 40 15.19 -17.33 15.70
CA ARG A 40 15.76 -18.13 14.60
C ARG A 40 14.85 -19.27 14.14
N SER A 41 13.95 -19.74 15.00
CA SER A 41 12.93 -20.74 14.69
C SER A 41 11.84 -20.24 13.74
N THR A 42 11.46 -18.96 13.77
CA THR A 42 10.41 -18.40 12.90
C THR A 42 10.97 -17.82 11.60
N MET A 43 12.28 -17.60 11.51
CA MET A 43 12.92 -16.96 10.35
C MET A 43 12.60 -17.64 9.02
N ARG A 44 12.47 -18.97 8.98
CA ARG A 44 12.09 -19.70 7.75
C ARG A 44 10.63 -19.44 7.35
N GLU A 45 9.74 -19.43 8.32
CA GLU A 45 8.31 -19.17 8.13
C GLU A 45 8.07 -17.71 7.73
N ASP A 46 8.77 -16.79 8.39
CA ASP A 46 8.72 -15.35 8.12
C ASP A 46 9.24 -15.02 6.71
N VAL A 47 10.35 -15.66 6.28
CA VAL A 47 10.88 -15.49 4.92
C VAL A 47 9.93 -16.08 3.87
N ALA A 48 9.36 -17.26 4.11
CA ALA A 48 8.42 -17.87 3.17
C ALA A 48 7.12 -17.03 3.03
N ALA A 49 6.61 -16.51 4.14
CA ALA A 49 5.45 -15.62 4.15
C ALA A 49 5.77 -14.28 3.47
N GLY A 50 6.90 -13.67 3.81
CA GLY A 50 7.37 -12.42 3.22
C GLY A 50 7.59 -12.52 1.71
N MET A 51 8.17 -13.62 1.23
CA MET A 51 8.35 -13.87 -0.20
C MET A 51 7.00 -13.98 -0.92
N SER A 52 6.05 -14.72 -0.33
CA SER A 52 4.71 -14.87 -0.91
C SER A 52 3.98 -13.52 -1.02
N ILE A 53 4.09 -12.67 0.01
CA ILE A 53 3.51 -11.33 0.04
C ILE A 53 4.22 -10.41 -0.96
N ALA A 54 5.55 -10.40 -0.97
CA ALA A 54 6.35 -9.54 -1.86
C ALA A 54 6.01 -9.81 -3.33
N VAL A 55 5.93 -11.08 -3.69
CA VAL A 55 5.61 -11.51 -5.05
C VAL A 55 4.18 -11.13 -5.44
N GLY A 56 3.21 -11.24 -4.52
CA GLY A 56 1.84 -10.76 -4.75
C GLY A 56 1.72 -9.24 -4.86
N ASN A 57 2.58 -8.49 -4.16
CA ASN A 57 2.53 -7.03 -4.14
C ASN A 57 3.11 -6.38 -5.41
N VAL A 58 3.97 -7.06 -6.18
CA VAL A 58 4.53 -6.54 -7.44
C VAL A 58 3.44 -6.04 -8.40
N PRO A 59 2.47 -6.88 -8.82
CA PRO A 59 1.40 -6.43 -9.71
C PRO A 59 0.45 -5.42 -9.04
N ASP A 60 0.17 -5.60 -7.74
CA ASP A 60 -0.69 -4.68 -6.99
C ASP A 60 -0.08 -3.27 -6.96
N GLY A 61 1.25 -3.16 -6.77
CA GLY A 61 1.98 -1.90 -6.81
C GLY A 61 1.95 -1.23 -8.17
N MET A 62 2.16 -2.00 -9.24
CA MET A 62 2.09 -1.50 -10.62
C MET A 62 0.70 -0.99 -10.98
N ALA A 63 -0.35 -1.73 -10.60
CA ALA A 63 -1.73 -1.31 -10.77
C ALA A 63 -2.03 -0.02 -10.00
N ASN A 64 -1.55 0.11 -8.77
CA ASN A 64 -1.69 1.33 -7.98
C ASN A 64 -0.96 2.53 -8.58
N GLY A 65 0.20 2.34 -9.22
CA GLY A 65 0.87 3.39 -9.99
C GLY A 65 0.05 3.85 -11.19
N PHE A 66 -0.51 2.89 -11.95
CA PHE A 66 -1.41 3.18 -13.06
C PHE A 66 -2.69 3.91 -12.62
N LEU A 67 -3.27 3.55 -11.46
CA LEU A 67 -4.44 4.22 -10.91
C LEU A 67 -4.21 5.72 -10.64
N VAL A 68 -2.99 6.09 -10.22
CA VAL A 68 -2.58 7.48 -10.02
C VAL A 68 -2.44 8.23 -11.35
N GLY A 69 -2.23 7.52 -12.45
CA GLY A 69 -1.99 8.10 -13.78
C GLY A 69 -0.52 8.45 -14.03
N VAL A 70 0.41 7.77 -13.35
CA VAL A 70 1.86 7.83 -13.59
C VAL A 70 2.37 6.47 -14.09
N ASN A 71 3.63 6.42 -14.52
CA ASN A 71 4.26 5.17 -14.95
C ASN A 71 4.17 4.10 -13.82
N PRO A 72 3.69 2.87 -14.10
CA PRO A 72 3.56 1.78 -13.13
C PRO A 72 4.83 1.48 -12.32
N ILE A 73 6.02 1.80 -12.86
CA ILE A 73 7.30 1.62 -12.18
C ILE A 73 7.38 2.35 -10.84
N HIS A 74 6.74 3.53 -10.71
CA HIS A 74 6.74 4.30 -9.46
C HIS A 74 5.95 3.60 -8.36
N GLY A 75 4.85 2.93 -8.73
CA GLY A 75 4.09 2.10 -7.80
C GLY A 75 4.91 0.91 -7.31
N LEU A 76 5.66 0.26 -8.20
CA LEU A 76 6.60 -0.81 -7.83
C LEU A 76 7.68 -0.32 -6.86
N TYR A 77 8.27 0.85 -7.10
CA TYR A 77 9.24 1.44 -6.18
C TYR A 77 8.65 1.71 -4.79
N ALA A 78 7.42 2.23 -4.73
CA ALA A 78 6.73 2.45 -3.46
C ALA A 78 6.45 1.13 -2.71
N THR A 79 6.09 0.07 -3.42
CA THR A 79 5.88 -1.27 -2.86
C THR A 79 7.15 -1.95 -2.37
N ILE A 80 8.33 -1.61 -2.90
CA ILE A 80 9.61 -2.12 -2.41
C ILE A 80 10.08 -1.31 -1.19
N MET A 81 10.10 0.02 -1.31
CA MET A 81 10.64 0.90 -0.27
C MET A 81 9.73 1.01 0.95
N GLY A 82 8.41 0.95 0.75
CA GLY A 82 7.40 1.06 1.81
C GLY A 82 7.58 0.03 2.93
N PRO A 83 7.61 -1.29 2.64
CA PRO A 83 7.86 -2.30 3.65
C PRO A 83 9.24 -2.20 4.31
N ILE A 84 10.28 -1.81 3.57
CA ILE A 84 11.65 -1.72 4.11
C ILE A 84 11.74 -0.59 5.15
N VAL A 85 11.34 0.61 4.77
CA VAL A 85 11.40 1.80 5.64
C VAL A 85 10.33 1.73 6.71
N GLY A 86 9.11 1.40 6.32
CA GLY A 86 7.97 1.30 7.21
C GLY A 86 8.12 0.17 8.23
N GLY A 87 8.61 -1.00 7.82
CA GLY A 87 8.85 -2.13 8.71
C GLY A 87 9.93 -1.85 9.75
N ALA A 88 10.95 -1.06 9.40
CA ALA A 88 11.99 -0.63 10.34
C ALA A 88 11.48 0.39 11.38
N LEU A 89 10.50 1.22 11.01
CA LEU A 89 9.92 2.26 11.87
C LEU A 89 8.65 1.80 12.59
N SER A 90 8.03 0.70 12.16
CA SER A 90 6.78 0.19 12.71
C SER A 90 6.97 -0.33 14.13
N SER A 91 5.99 -0.03 14.99
CA SER A 91 5.90 -0.60 16.34
C SER A 91 5.26 -1.99 16.36
N THR A 92 4.68 -2.44 15.25
CA THR A 92 3.88 -3.68 15.16
C THR A 92 4.49 -4.67 14.18
N GLN A 93 4.69 -5.92 14.63
CA GLN A 93 5.31 -7.00 13.85
C GLN A 93 4.41 -7.57 12.73
N LEU A 94 3.10 -7.36 12.82
CA LEU A 94 2.11 -7.91 11.87
C LEU A 94 1.63 -6.90 10.82
N MET A 95 2.08 -5.64 10.89
CA MET A 95 1.63 -4.58 9.99
C MET A 95 2.41 -4.62 8.68
N VAL A 96 1.71 -4.79 7.56
CA VAL A 96 2.29 -4.72 6.21
C VAL A 96 2.09 -3.32 5.65
N ILE A 97 3.17 -2.64 5.33
CA ILE A 97 3.17 -1.28 4.77
C ILE A 97 3.38 -1.39 3.27
N THR A 98 2.38 -1.00 2.48
CA THR A 98 2.41 -1.06 1.02
C THR A 98 1.49 0.01 0.42
N THR A 99 1.50 0.13 -0.91
CA THR A 99 0.59 1.01 -1.65
C THR A 99 -0.87 0.54 -1.50
N THR A 100 -1.80 1.48 -1.34
CA THR A 100 -3.23 1.18 -1.26
C THR A 100 -4.01 1.88 -2.36
N ALA A 101 -5.05 1.22 -2.85
CA ALA A 101 -5.97 1.80 -3.83
C ALA A 101 -6.58 3.12 -3.37
N ALA A 102 -6.89 3.24 -2.08
CA ALA A 102 -7.40 4.45 -1.48
C ALA A 102 -6.43 5.62 -1.68
N ALA A 103 -5.17 5.46 -1.28
CA ALA A 103 -4.14 6.48 -1.44
C ALA A 103 -3.89 6.81 -2.93
N SER A 104 -3.84 5.79 -3.79
CA SER A 104 -3.66 5.99 -5.24
C SER A 104 -4.80 6.79 -5.88
N LEU A 105 -6.05 6.46 -5.55
CA LEU A 105 -7.21 7.16 -6.08
C LEU A 105 -7.29 8.60 -5.54
N THR A 106 -7.01 8.81 -4.25
CA THR A 106 -6.95 10.16 -3.67
C THR A 106 -5.85 11.00 -4.33
N ALA A 107 -4.68 10.41 -4.63
CA ALA A 107 -3.60 11.09 -5.34
C ALA A 107 -3.93 11.36 -6.82
N SER A 108 -4.73 10.51 -7.47
CA SER A 108 -5.07 10.65 -8.89
C SER A 108 -5.88 11.91 -9.20
N GLN A 109 -6.76 12.34 -8.27
CA GLN A 109 -7.69 13.45 -8.49
C GLN A 109 -6.97 14.80 -8.71
N PRO A 110 -6.09 15.28 -7.81
CA PRO A 110 -5.37 16.54 -8.02
C PRO A 110 -4.37 16.49 -9.19
N LEU A 111 -4.00 15.30 -9.66
CA LEU A 111 -3.07 15.10 -10.78
C LEU A 111 -3.78 14.99 -12.14
N ALA A 112 -5.10 14.78 -12.17
CA ALA A 112 -5.85 14.52 -13.38
C ALA A 112 -5.73 15.67 -14.40
N ASP A 113 -5.79 16.92 -13.92
CA ASP A 113 -5.72 18.12 -14.76
C ASP A 113 -4.28 18.53 -15.14
N MET A 114 -3.27 17.84 -14.62
CA MET A 114 -1.87 18.14 -14.91
C MET A 114 -1.37 17.42 -16.17
N PRO A 115 -0.46 18.04 -16.95
CA PRO A 115 0.27 17.37 -18.03
C PRO A 115 0.99 16.11 -17.53
N VAL A 116 1.02 15.06 -18.35
CA VAL A 116 1.56 13.74 -17.97
C VAL A 116 3.00 13.83 -17.48
N GLU A 117 3.80 14.70 -18.10
CA GLU A 117 5.20 14.94 -17.78
C GLU A 117 5.38 15.56 -16.38
N ALA A 118 4.42 16.37 -15.95
CA ALA A 118 4.44 17.05 -14.66
C ALA A 118 3.87 16.18 -13.51
N ARG A 119 3.04 15.17 -13.83
CA ARG A 119 2.37 14.33 -12.83
C ARG A 119 3.33 13.60 -11.91
N THR A 120 4.42 13.05 -12.46
CA THR A 120 5.43 12.33 -11.68
C THR A 120 6.11 13.23 -10.66
N GLY A 121 6.56 14.42 -11.08
CA GLY A 121 7.18 15.39 -10.18
C GLY A 121 6.20 15.87 -9.10
N ALA A 122 4.95 16.19 -9.49
CA ALA A 122 3.91 16.59 -8.56
C ALA A 122 3.56 15.50 -7.54
N LEU A 123 3.52 14.23 -7.96
CA LEU A 123 3.30 13.08 -7.08
C LEU A 123 4.41 12.98 -6.02
N PHE A 124 5.68 13.14 -6.39
CA PHE A 124 6.78 13.10 -5.44
C PHE A 124 6.68 14.21 -4.39
N VAL A 125 6.39 15.45 -4.81
CA VAL A 125 6.12 16.56 -3.86
C VAL A 125 4.97 16.21 -2.94
N MET A 126 3.88 15.67 -3.49
CA MET A 126 2.68 15.33 -2.74
C MET A 126 2.94 14.27 -1.68
N VAL A 127 3.73 13.24 -1.99
CA VAL A 127 4.11 12.19 -1.04
C VAL A 127 4.98 12.75 0.09
N VAL A 128 5.95 13.61 -0.23
CA VAL A 128 6.80 14.27 0.78
C VAL A 128 5.96 15.15 1.70
N LEU A 129 5.05 15.96 1.14
CA LEU A 129 4.14 16.80 1.91
C LEU A 129 3.15 15.98 2.74
N ALA A 130 2.63 14.87 2.20
CA ALA A 130 1.74 13.98 2.94
C ALA A 130 2.47 13.39 4.16
N GLY A 131 3.73 12.95 4.01
CA GLY A 131 4.56 12.50 5.12
C GLY A 131 4.80 13.61 6.16
N LEU A 132 5.05 14.84 5.71
CA LEU A 132 5.21 15.98 6.61
C LEU A 132 3.91 16.29 7.39
N PHE A 133 2.76 16.23 6.73
CA PHE A 133 1.46 16.38 7.38
C PHE A 133 1.16 15.25 8.35
N GLN A 134 1.53 14.01 8.03
CA GLN A 134 1.39 12.88 8.95
C GLN A 134 2.26 13.06 10.20
N LEU A 135 3.49 13.55 10.05
CA LEU A 135 4.34 13.92 11.20
C LEU A 135 3.71 15.04 12.02
N LEU A 136 3.17 16.07 11.36
CA LEU A 136 2.47 17.16 12.02
C LEU A 136 1.24 16.65 12.79
N PHE A 137 0.43 15.78 12.19
CA PHE A 137 -0.73 15.15 12.82
C PHE A 137 -0.33 14.28 14.01
N ALA A 138 0.81 13.58 13.94
CA ALA A 138 1.35 12.81 15.04
C ALA A 138 1.75 13.72 16.22
N VAL A 139 2.47 14.82 15.95
CA VAL A 139 2.89 15.79 16.97
C VAL A 139 1.69 16.50 17.60
N LEU A 140 0.68 16.85 16.81
CA LEU A 140 -0.55 17.48 17.29
C LEU A 140 -1.51 16.49 17.98
N GLY A 141 -1.19 15.18 17.98
CA GLY A 141 -2.06 14.15 18.54
C GLY A 141 -3.36 13.92 17.76
N LEU A 142 -3.45 14.42 16.52
CA LEU A 142 -4.60 14.27 15.63
C LEU A 142 -4.83 12.81 15.20
N ALA A 143 -3.80 11.97 15.26
CA ALA A 143 -3.95 10.52 15.10
C ALA A 143 -4.91 9.90 16.13
N ARG A 144 -5.14 10.56 17.28
CA ARG A 144 -6.16 10.10 18.24
C ARG A 144 -7.58 10.43 17.77
N LEU A 145 -7.76 11.42 16.90
CA LEU A 145 -9.08 11.81 16.42
C LEU A 145 -9.64 10.82 15.40
N THR A 146 -8.78 10.11 14.66
CA THR A 146 -9.22 9.08 13.70
C THR A 146 -10.00 7.95 14.36
N ARG A 147 -9.78 7.69 15.67
CA ARG A 147 -10.57 6.73 16.47
C ARG A 147 -12.05 7.10 16.62
N PHE A 148 -12.41 8.37 16.39
CA PHE A 148 -13.78 8.87 16.48
C PHE A 148 -14.50 8.89 15.12
N VAL A 149 -13.84 8.42 14.06
CA VAL A 149 -14.51 8.22 12.77
C VAL A 149 -15.54 7.11 12.93
N SER A 150 -16.80 7.43 12.67
CA SER A 150 -17.90 6.47 12.77
C SER A 150 -17.71 5.34 11.77
N TYR A 151 -18.06 4.11 12.17
CA TYR A 151 -18.09 2.94 11.30
C TYR A 151 -18.86 3.18 9.99
N SER A 152 -19.95 3.96 10.05
CA SER A 152 -20.75 4.31 8.87
C SER A 152 -19.98 5.15 7.86
N VAL A 153 -19.11 6.07 8.31
CA VAL A 153 -18.30 6.93 7.43
C VAL A 153 -17.23 6.10 6.75
N THR A 154 -16.50 5.28 7.50
CA THR A 154 -15.47 4.39 6.94
C THR A 154 -16.05 3.42 5.92
N THR A 155 -17.22 2.83 6.23
CA THR A 155 -17.90 1.90 5.31
C THR A 155 -18.37 2.61 4.04
N GLY A 156 -18.94 3.82 4.15
CA GLY A 156 -19.34 4.63 2.99
C GLY A 156 -18.16 5.02 2.11
N PHE A 157 -17.06 5.46 2.72
CA PHE A 157 -15.82 5.79 2.02
C PHE A 157 -15.23 4.58 1.29
N LEU A 158 -15.13 3.43 1.96
CA LEU A 158 -14.59 2.21 1.36
C LEU A 158 -15.49 1.69 0.22
N THR A 159 -16.81 1.82 0.36
CA THR A 159 -17.77 1.51 -0.71
C THR A 159 -17.58 2.44 -1.90
N GLY A 160 -17.39 3.74 -1.66
CA GLY A 160 -17.09 4.72 -2.72
C GLY A 160 -15.79 4.40 -3.47
N ILE A 161 -14.72 4.04 -2.74
CA ILE A 161 -13.47 3.57 -3.34
C ILE A 161 -13.68 2.29 -4.15
N ALA A 162 -14.46 1.33 -3.64
CA ALA A 162 -14.74 0.08 -4.35
C ALA A 162 -15.46 0.35 -5.69
N VAL A 163 -16.47 1.24 -5.70
CA VAL A 163 -17.13 1.68 -6.93
C VAL A 163 -16.13 2.36 -7.86
N LEU A 164 -15.34 3.30 -7.36
CA LEU A 164 -14.36 4.02 -8.18
C LEU A 164 -13.30 3.09 -8.79
N LEU A 165 -12.88 2.06 -8.04
CA LEU A 165 -12.01 1.01 -8.54
C LEU A 165 -12.67 0.23 -9.68
N ILE A 166 -13.91 -0.20 -9.52
CA ILE A 166 -14.65 -0.91 -10.58
C ILE A 166 -14.72 -0.04 -11.84
N LEU A 167 -15.12 1.23 -11.70
CA LEU A 167 -15.18 2.17 -12.83
C LEU A 167 -13.82 2.39 -13.49
N SER A 168 -12.73 2.42 -12.70
CA SER A 168 -11.37 2.59 -13.23
C SER A 168 -10.90 1.43 -14.11
N GLN A 169 -11.46 0.23 -13.92
CA GLN A 169 -11.06 -0.97 -14.68
C GLN A 169 -11.92 -1.19 -15.93
N LEU A 170 -13.10 -0.56 -16.05
CA LEU A 170 -13.99 -0.74 -17.19
C LEU A 170 -13.32 -0.44 -18.55
N PRO A 171 -12.55 0.65 -18.72
CA PRO A 171 -11.89 0.94 -20.00
C PRO A 171 -10.89 -0.14 -20.40
N THR A 172 -10.13 -0.65 -19.42
CA THR A 172 -9.14 -1.72 -19.63
C THR A 172 -9.82 -3.04 -20.01
N ILE A 173 -10.95 -3.37 -19.38
CA ILE A 173 -11.74 -4.58 -19.71
C ILE A 173 -12.38 -4.47 -21.10
N ALA A 174 -12.85 -3.29 -21.45
CA ALA A 174 -13.47 -3.03 -22.75
C ALA A 174 -12.44 -2.98 -23.90
N GLY A 175 -11.16 -2.73 -23.60
CA GLY A 175 -10.13 -2.52 -24.62
C GLY A 175 -10.38 -1.27 -25.46
N TYR A 176 -11.09 -0.28 -24.92
CA TYR A 176 -11.51 0.93 -25.62
C TYR A 176 -10.88 2.18 -24.96
N PRO A 177 -10.23 3.07 -25.75
CA PRO A 177 -9.69 4.32 -25.23
C PRO A 177 -10.83 5.31 -24.94
N VAL A 178 -11.26 5.36 -23.68
CA VAL A 178 -12.30 6.28 -23.21
C VAL A 178 -11.83 7.72 -23.13
N LEU A 179 -12.73 8.66 -23.44
CA LEU A 179 -12.51 10.10 -23.26
C LEU A 179 -13.34 10.61 -22.07
N GLY A 180 -12.71 11.39 -21.19
CA GLY A 180 -13.43 12.04 -20.08
C GLY A 180 -12.54 12.49 -18.93
N ALA A 181 -12.87 13.65 -18.37
CA ALA A 181 -12.12 14.26 -17.26
C ALA A 181 -12.16 13.40 -15.98
N ASN A 182 -13.27 12.68 -15.75
CA ASN A 182 -13.49 11.87 -14.55
C ASN A 182 -13.88 10.43 -14.91
N ARG A 183 -13.64 9.49 -13.98
CA ARG A 183 -13.94 8.06 -14.14
C ARG A 183 -15.42 7.77 -14.44
N VAL A 184 -16.33 8.59 -13.90
CA VAL A 184 -17.76 8.50 -14.20
C VAL A 184 -18.04 8.87 -15.66
N MET A 185 -17.43 9.95 -16.16
CA MET A 185 -17.61 10.38 -17.55
C MET A 185 -17.03 9.36 -18.54
N GLN A 186 -15.85 8.82 -18.21
CA GLN A 186 -15.24 7.71 -18.97
C GLN A 186 -16.16 6.49 -19.07
N THR A 187 -16.91 6.19 -18.01
CA THR A 187 -17.87 5.08 -18.01
C THR A 187 -19.09 5.39 -18.89
N LEU A 188 -19.59 6.62 -18.85
CA LEU A 188 -20.69 7.05 -19.71
C LEU A 188 -20.30 7.01 -21.19
N ASP A 189 -19.10 7.48 -21.51
CA ASP A 189 -18.53 7.40 -22.87
C ASP A 189 -18.46 5.96 -23.37
N LEU A 190 -18.00 5.04 -22.52
CA LEU A 190 -17.98 3.61 -22.83
C LEU A 190 -19.39 3.02 -23.02
N MET A 191 -20.38 3.45 -22.24
CA MET A 191 -21.76 2.97 -22.40
C MET A 191 -22.37 3.40 -23.74
N VAL A 192 -21.99 4.57 -24.24
CA VAL A 192 -22.42 5.06 -25.55
C VAL A 192 -21.72 4.30 -26.68
N HIS A 193 -20.42 4.01 -26.53
CA HIS A 193 -19.59 3.32 -27.53
C HIS A 193 -19.48 1.81 -27.28
N ILE A 194 -20.51 1.17 -26.72
CA ILE A 194 -20.46 -0.25 -26.34
C ILE A 194 -20.23 -1.21 -27.52
N GLN A 195 -20.48 -0.74 -28.75
CA GLN A 195 -20.24 -1.50 -29.97
C GLN A 195 -18.77 -1.55 -30.39
N GLU A 196 -17.93 -0.66 -29.85
CA GLU A 196 -16.49 -0.56 -30.14
C GLU A 196 -15.63 -1.36 -29.14
N VAL A 197 -16.28 -2.14 -28.27
CA VAL A 197 -15.60 -3.00 -27.30
C VAL A 197 -14.81 -4.09 -28.01
N ASN A 198 -13.55 -4.25 -27.64
CA ASN A 198 -12.70 -5.31 -28.17
C ASN A 198 -13.08 -6.66 -27.54
N PRO A 199 -13.60 -7.63 -28.31
CA PRO A 199 -14.01 -8.93 -27.78
C PRO A 199 -12.84 -9.74 -27.21
N ALA A 200 -11.62 -9.52 -27.70
CA ALA A 200 -10.43 -10.21 -27.21
C ALA A 200 -10.02 -9.69 -25.82
N ALA A 201 -10.07 -8.38 -25.59
CA ALA A 201 -9.84 -7.77 -24.28
C ALA A 201 -10.87 -8.25 -23.25
N LEU A 202 -12.15 -8.30 -23.65
CA LEU A 202 -13.22 -8.78 -22.79
C LEU A 202 -13.06 -10.27 -22.44
N GLY A 203 -12.71 -11.11 -23.42
CA GLY A 203 -12.41 -12.53 -23.20
C GLY A 203 -11.26 -12.75 -22.22
N LEU A 204 -10.17 -11.98 -22.37
CA LEU A 204 -9.03 -12.03 -21.45
C LEU A 204 -9.39 -11.54 -20.05
N ALA A 205 -10.20 -10.50 -19.93
CA ALA A 205 -10.67 -10.00 -18.64
C ALA A 205 -11.53 -11.05 -17.91
N VAL A 206 -12.49 -11.66 -18.61
CA VAL A 206 -13.33 -12.74 -18.05
C VAL A 206 -12.47 -13.94 -17.64
N MET A 207 -11.53 -14.35 -18.47
CA MET A 207 -10.59 -15.42 -18.15
C MET A 207 -9.75 -15.10 -16.91
N THR A 208 -9.21 -13.88 -16.83
CA THR A 208 -8.41 -13.41 -15.69
C THR A 208 -9.24 -13.42 -14.40
N ILE A 209 -10.47 -12.94 -14.44
CA ILE A 209 -11.39 -12.95 -13.30
C ILE A 209 -11.73 -14.39 -12.90
N ALA A 210 -12.00 -15.27 -13.86
CA ALA A 210 -12.29 -16.68 -13.60
C ALA A 210 -11.10 -17.37 -12.91
N LEU A 211 -9.88 -17.17 -13.43
CA LEU A 211 -8.65 -17.68 -12.82
C LEU A 211 -8.44 -17.12 -11.42
N ALA A 212 -8.55 -15.80 -11.24
CA ALA A 212 -8.39 -15.15 -9.95
C ALA A 212 -9.39 -15.66 -8.89
N ARG A 213 -10.58 -16.11 -9.31
CA ARG A 213 -11.63 -16.61 -8.41
C ARG A 213 -11.54 -18.12 -8.16
N TRP A 214 -11.07 -18.89 -9.14
CA TRP A 214 -10.99 -20.35 -9.05
C TRP A 214 -9.68 -20.81 -8.42
N LEU A 215 -8.56 -20.18 -8.78
CA LEU A 215 -7.23 -20.61 -8.38
C LEU A 215 -6.96 -20.55 -6.87
N PRO A 216 -7.50 -19.57 -6.09
CA PRO A 216 -7.41 -19.60 -4.64
C PRO A 216 -8.13 -20.78 -3.96
N ARG A 217 -9.01 -21.50 -4.67
CA ARG A 217 -9.67 -22.72 -4.18
C ARG A 217 -8.83 -23.98 -4.38
N THR A 218 -7.71 -23.87 -5.08
CA THR A 218 -6.78 -24.98 -5.35
C THR A 218 -5.62 -24.96 -4.35
N PRO A 219 -4.81 -26.03 -4.24
CA PRO A 219 -3.59 -26.01 -3.41
C PRO A 219 -2.58 -24.93 -3.81
N LEU A 220 -2.73 -24.31 -4.98
CA LEU A 220 -1.90 -23.20 -5.47
C LEU A 220 -2.29 -21.83 -4.89
N ARG A 221 -3.08 -21.78 -3.82
CA ARG A 221 -3.57 -20.53 -3.20
C ARG A 221 -2.47 -19.52 -2.90
N GLY A 222 -1.27 -19.97 -2.53
CA GLY A 222 -0.12 -19.09 -2.27
C GLY A 222 0.37 -18.31 -3.49
N PHE A 223 0.27 -18.89 -4.69
CA PHE A 223 0.72 -18.29 -5.95
C PHE A 223 -0.44 -17.90 -6.87
N GLY A 224 -1.69 -18.01 -6.40
CA GLY A 224 -2.88 -17.86 -7.23
C GLY A 224 -2.97 -16.51 -7.95
N ARG A 225 -2.53 -15.42 -7.31
CA ARG A 225 -2.51 -14.09 -7.94
C ARG A 225 -1.51 -14.01 -9.09
N LEU A 226 -0.31 -14.58 -8.93
CA LEU A 226 0.70 -14.58 -9.98
C LEU A 226 0.27 -15.38 -11.19
N VAL A 227 -0.24 -16.58 -10.96
CA VAL A 227 -0.66 -17.46 -12.05
C VAL A 227 -1.81 -16.82 -12.81
N ALA A 228 -2.71 -16.11 -12.10
CA ALA A 228 -3.78 -15.32 -12.73
C ALA A 228 -3.26 -14.14 -13.57
N ILE A 229 -1.99 -13.73 -13.44
CA ILE A 229 -1.35 -12.71 -14.28
C ILE A 229 -0.52 -13.35 -15.39
N ILE A 230 0.26 -14.37 -15.05
CA ILE A 230 1.19 -15.05 -15.96
C ILE A 230 0.42 -15.72 -17.10
N ILE A 231 -0.67 -16.43 -16.82
CA ILE A 231 -1.42 -17.17 -17.85
C ILE A 231 -2.00 -16.20 -18.91
N PRO A 232 -2.79 -15.17 -18.56
CA PRO A 232 -3.26 -14.21 -19.56
C PRO A 232 -2.13 -13.50 -20.29
N SER A 233 -1.06 -13.11 -19.57
CA SER A 233 0.10 -12.43 -20.19
C SER A 233 0.80 -13.31 -21.22
N LEU A 234 0.96 -14.60 -20.92
CA LEU A 234 1.58 -15.57 -21.83
C LEU A 234 0.69 -15.81 -23.06
N ILE A 235 -0.62 -15.89 -22.88
CA ILE A 235 -1.57 -16.03 -24.00
C ILE A 235 -1.46 -14.83 -24.94
N VAL A 236 -1.47 -13.61 -24.41
CA VAL A 236 -1.31 -12.40 -25.25
C VAL A 236 0.05 -12.38 -25.94
N ALA A 237 1.12 -12.78 -25.26
CA ALA A 237 2.47 -12.81 -25.83
C ALA A 237 2.65 -13.87 -26.93
N LEU A 238 2.02 -15.03 -26.80
CA LEU A 238 2.10 -16.11 -27.80
C LEU A 238 1.20 -15.84 -29.01
N PHE A 239 -0.04 -15.40 -28.77
CA PHE A 239 -1.04 -15.23 -29.82
C PHE A 239 -1.05 -13.83 -30.47
N HIS A 240 -0.19 -12.90 -30.02
CA HIS A 240 -0.07 -11.54 -30.55
C HIS A 240 -1.44 -10.85 -30.71
N ILE A 241 -2.24 -10.89 -29.64
CA ILE A 241 -3.58 -10.32 -29.65
C ILE A 241 -3.48 -8.79 -29.63
N ASP A 242 -3.85 -8.16 -30.74
CA ASP A 242 -3.87 -6.71 -30.88
C ASP A 242 -5.10 -6.08 -30.17
N GLY A 243 -4.92 -4.87 -29.63
CA GLY A 243 -5.98 -4.09 -28.98
C GLY A 243 -6.20 -4.37 -27.48
N VAL A 244 -5.26 -5.05 -26.83
CA VAL A 244 -5.19 -5.15 -25.37
C VAL A 244 -4.17 -4.13 -24.86
N GLN A 245 -4.54 -3.29 -23.89
CA GLN A 245 -3.57 -2.42 -23.24
C GLN A 245 -2.53 -3.25 -22.48
N LEU A 246 -1.27 -3.13 -22.88
CA LEU A 246 -0.18 -3.82 -22.23
C LEU A 246 0.50 -2.90 -21.22
N VAL A 247 1.10 -3.50 -20.20
CA VAL A 247 1.89 -2.77 -19.20
C VAL A 247 3.04 -1.99 -19.84
N ARG A 248 3.62 -2.50 -20.93
CA ARG A 248 4.65 -1.80 -21.70
C ARG A 248 4.16 -0.54 -22.41
N ASP A 249 2.86 -0.45 -22.69
CA ASP A 249 2.23 0.70 -23.34
C ASP A 249 1.96 1.83 -22.33
N LEU A 250 2.04 1.52 -21.03
CA LEU A 250 1.79 2.46 -19.94
C LEU A 250 3.06 3.19 -19.47
N GLY A 251 4.21 2.90 -20.07
CA GLY A 251 5.47 3.61 -19.83
C GLY A 251 6.70 2.72 -20.01
N GLU A 252 7.84 3.37 -20.29
CA GLU A 252 9.12 2.66 -20.38
C GLU A 252 9.54 2.15 -18.99
N ILE A 253 9.83 0.85 -18.90
CA ILE A 253 10.39 0.23 -17.70
C ILE A 253 11.91 0.38 -17.79
N GLY A 254 12.40 1.53 -17.34
CA GLY A 254 13.84 1.77 -17.20
C GLY A 254 14.48 0.75 -16.26
N ARG A 255 15.61 0.18 -16.65
CA ARG A 255 16.39 -0.74 -15.81
C ARG A 255 17.32 -0.02 -14.82
N SER A 256 17.29 1.31 -14.80
CA SER A 256 18.09 2.13 -13.90
C SER A 256 17.41 2.28 -12.54
N MET A 257 18.19 2.22 -11.47
CA MET A 257 17.70 2.64 -10.15
C MET A 257 17.22 4.09 -10.21
N PRO A 258 16.15 4.44 -9.48
CA PRO A 258 15.65 5.80 -9.44
C PRO A 258 16.75 6.69 -8.85
N THR A 259 17.24 7.64 -9.64
CA THR A 259 18.10 8.70 -9.12
C THR A 259 17.24 9.58 -8.22
N PRO A 260 17.67 9.88 -6.98
CA PRO A 260 16.98 10.86 -6.15
C PRO A 260 16.97 12.20 -6.87
N ASP A 261 15.81 12.58 -7.40
CA ASP A 261 15.60 13.90 -7.97
C ASP A 261 14.89 14.74 -6.90
N MET A 262 15.37 15.96 -6.69
CA MET A 262 14.69 16.89 -5.78
C MET A 262 13.58 17.56 -6.57
N PRO A 263 12.31 17.23 -6.31
CA PRO A 263 11.24 17.84 -7.07
C PRO A 263 11.21 19.34 -6.75
N SER A 264 11.09 20.17 -7.78
CA SER A 264 11.09 21.62 -7.64
C SER A 264 9.91 22.08 -6.77
N MET A 265 10.15 22.28 -5.47
CA MET A 265 9.16 22.79 -4.51
C MET A 265 8.63 24.19 -4.89
N LEU A 266 9.29 24.88 -5.82
CA LEU A 266 9.00 26.25 -6.20
C LEU A 266 7.74 26.42 -7.08
N ARG A 267 7.12 25.33 -7.57
CA ARG A 267 5.84 25.36 -8.30
C ARG A 267 4.76 24.54 -7.59
N LEU A 268 4.58 24.75 -6.28
CA LEU A 268 3.44 24.18 -5.55
C LEU A 268 2.14 24.77 -6.12
N ALA A 269 1.49 24.05 -7.03
CA ALA A 269 0.10 24.33 -7.35
C ALA A 269 -0.74 24.08 -6.09
N PRO A 270 -1.73 24.93 -5.77
CA PRO A 270 -2.60 24.75 -4.60
C PRO A 270 -3.25 23.34 -4.54
N GLY A 271 -3.51 22.74 -5.70
CA GLY A 271 -4.02 21.37 -5.81
C GLY A 271 -3.10 20.28 -5.27
N VAL A 272 -1.77 20.48 -5.30
CA VAL A 272 -0.81 19.52 -4.73
C VAL A 272 -0.87 19.54 -3.21
N LEU A 273 -1.06 20.71 -2.61
CA LEU A 273 -1.16 20.87 -1.16
C LEU A 273 -2.42 20.22 -0.61
N THR A 274 -3.57 20.48 -1.25
CA THR A 274 -4.85 19.87 -0.86
C THR A 274 -4.86 18.36 -1.11
N GLY A 275 -4.22 17.90 -2.18
CA GLY A 275 -3.97 16.49 -2.46
C GLY A 275 -3.15 15.81 -1.36
N ALA A 276 -2.03 16.41 -0.99
CA ALA A 276 -1.15 15.90 0.07
C ALA A 276 -1.87 15.82 1.43
N LEU A 277 -2.65 16.84 1.78
CA LEU A 277 -3.45 16.84 3.01
C LEU A 277 -4.50 15.72 3.01
N SER A 278 -5.14 15.50 1.87
CA SER A 278 -6.14 14.45 1.69
C SER A 278 -5.52 13.05 1.79
N ILE A 279 -4.35 12.83 1.18
CA ILE A 279 -3.59 11.57 1.32
C ILE A 279 -3.19 11.35 2.78
N ALA A 280 -2.65 12.38 3.44
CA ALA A 280 -2.29 12.28 4.85
C ALA A 280 -3.51 11.86 5.70
N ALA A 281 -4.66 12.50 5.51
CA ALA A 281 -5.88 12.18 6.26
C ALA A 281 -6.42 10.76 5.99
N VAL A 282 -6.30 10.24 4.77
CA VAL A 282 -6.80 8.91 4.38
C VAL A 282 -5.90 7.78 4.88
N VAL A 283 -4.59 8.01 4.99
CA VAL A 283 -3.59 6.98 5.33
C VAL A 283 -3.30 6.89 6.84
N THR A 284 -3.65 7.91 7.62
CA THR A 284 -3.40 7.98 9.09
C THR A 284 -4.41 7.16 9.88
#